data_AF-A0A7C2S5M9-F1
#
_entry.id   AF-A0A7C2S5M9-F1
#
_cell.length_a   1.000
_cell.length_b   1.000
_cell.length_c   1.000
_cell.angle_alpha   90.00
_cell.angle_beta   90.00
_cell.angle_gamma   90.00
#
_symmetry.space_group_name_H-M   'P 1'
#
loop_
_entity.id
_entity.type
_entity.pdbx_description
1 polymer ?
#
loop_
_entity_poly.entity_id
_entity_poly.type
_entity_poly.pdbx_seq_one_letter_code
_entity_poly.pdbx_strand_id
1 'polypeptide(L)'
;KHDLEALRKLIDEYKPSEMLVGVPYHSDGTVSKRGQGILKFAEVLKKTFSIPVEFWDESYSTVSAEEVLLEADLSRRKRKKVIDKMAAVFILEGYLESKRSEKSEVRSQNTGEDF
;
A
#
# COMPACT_ATOMS: atom_id res chain seq x y z
N LYS A 1 11.33 16.16 -7.24
CA LYS A 1 10.42 17.30 -7.56
C LYS A 1 9.29 16.86 -8.48
N HIS A 2 9.56 16.18 -9.60
CA HIS A 2 8.51 15.69 -10.51
C HIS A 2 7.51 14.69 -9.89
N ASP A 3 7.96 13.81 -8.99
CA ASP A 3 7.05 12.82 -8.39
C ASP A 3 5.95 13.46 -7.52
N LEU A 4 6.28 14.53 -6.79
CA LEU A 4 5.31 15.24 -5.95
C LEU A 4 4.28 16.02 -6.80
N GLU A 5 4.69 16.57 -7.94
CA GLU A 5 3.77 17.24 -8.86
C GLU A 5 2.81 16.25 -9.53
N ALA A 6 3.31 15.07 -9.91
CA ALA A 6 2.47 14.01 -10.44
C ALA A 6 1.46 13.52 -9.40
N LEU A 7 1.91 13.31 -8.15
CA LEU A 7 1.04 12.94 -7.03
C LEU A 7 0.01 14.03 -6.73
N ARG A 8 0.38 15.31 -6.73
CA ARG A 8 -0.56 16.43 -6.54
C ARG A 8 -1.71 16.36 -7.53
N LYS A 9 -1.42 16.16 -8.83
CA LYS A 9 -2.47 16.06 -9.86
C LYS A 9 -3.44 14.93 -9.57
N LEU A 10 -2.95 13.76 -9.20
CA LEU A 10 -3.79 12.61 -8.86
C LEU A 10 -4.60 12.86 -7.58
N ILE A 11 -3.99 13.47 -6.57
CA ILE A 11 -4.68 13.82 -5.32
C ILE A 11 -5.80 14.83 -5.58
N ASP A 12 -5.55 15.85 -6.39
CA ASP A 12 -6.55 16.87 -6.71
C ASP A 12 -7.72 16.30 -7.55
N GLU A 13 -7.42 15.34 -8.44
CA GLU A 13 -8.39 14.65 -9.29
C GLU A 13 -9.27 13.67 -8.49
N TYR A 14 -8.64 12.77 -7.72
CA TYR A 14 -9.33 11.66 -7.06
C TYR A 14 -9.75 11.97 -5.61
N LYS A 15 -9.17 12.99 -4.99
CA LYS A 15 -9.45 13.42 -3.60
C LYS A 15 -9.47 12.26 -2.59
N PRO A 16 -8.37 11.48 -2.50
CA PRO A 16 -8.34 10.33 -1.61
C PRO A 16 -8.43 10.77 -0.15
N SER A 17 -9.10 9.96 0.68
CA SER A 17 -9.18 10.17 2.12
C SER A 17 -7.88 9.83 2.85
N GLU A 18 -7.07 8.94 2.28
CA GLU A 18 -5.80 8.47 2.83
C GLU A 18 -4.87 7.99 1.71
N MET A 19 -3.57 7.96 1.99
CA MET A 19 -2.55 7.38 1.14
C MET A 19 -1.98 6.13 1.82
N LEU A 20 -1.92 5.03 1.09
CA LEU A 20 -1.32 3.79 1.57
C LEU A 20 0.09 3.64 1.00
N VAL A 21 1.07 3.38 1.86
CA VAL A 21 2.47 3.18 1.48
C VAL A 21 2.94 1.81 1.93
N GLY A 22 3.28 0.96 0.95
CA GLY A 22 3.96 -0.30 1.21
C GLY A 22 5.36 -0.07 1.77
N VAL A 23 5.69 -0.76 2.85
CA VAL A 23 7.01 -0.75 3.48
C VAL A 23 7.54 -2.18 3.52
N PRO A 24 8.73 -2.43 2.94
CA PRO A 24 9.36 -3.75 3.02
C PRO A 24 9.97 -3.96 4.40
N TYR A 25 9.37 -4.85 5.18
CA TYR A 25 9.89 -5.33 6.46
C TYR A 25 10.71 -6.61 6.28
N HIS A 26 11.62 -6.85 7.21
CA HIS A 26 12.29 -8.12 7.41
C HIS A 26 11.34 -9.11 8.10
N SER A 27 11.66 -10.40 8.03
CA SER A 27 10.87 -11.47 8.65
C SER A 27 10.76 -11.36 10.18
N ASP A 28 11.63 -10.58 10.82
CA ASP A 28 11.59 -10.25 12.25
C ASP A 28 10.77 -8.98 12.56
N GLY A 29 10.10 -8.40 11.55
CA GLY A 29 9.30 -7.17 11.68
C GLY A 29 10.10 -5.87 11.65
N THR A 30 11.42 -5.92 11.44
CA THR A 30 12.24 -4.69 11.37
C THR A 30 12.21 -4.06 9.97
N VAL A 31 12.31 -2.73 9.89
CA VAL A 31 12.26 -2.02 8.61
C VAL A 31 13.56 -2.23 7.83
N SER A 32 13.46 -2.66 6.58
CA SER A 32 14.63 -2.83 5.73
C SER A 32 15.36 -1.53 5.40
N LYS A 33 16.62 -1.63 4.97
CA LYS A 33 17.40 -0.46 4.51
C LYS A 33 16.69 0.35 3.41
N ARG A 34 15.95 -0.34 2.53
CA ARG A 34 15.11 0.29 1.50
C ARG A 34 13.87 0.93 2.14
N GLY A 35 13.22 0.24 3.08
CA GLY A 35 12.08 0.73 3.83
C GLY A 35 12.35 2.06 4.56
N GLN A 36 13.55 2.28 5.09
CA GLN A 36 13.91 3.55 5.72
C GLN A 36 13.82 4.75 4.76
N GLY A 37 14.17 4.56 3.49
CA GLY A 37 14.03 5.60 2.46
C GLY A 37 12.56 5.89 2.15
N ILE A 38 11.74 4.85 2.13
CA ILE A 38 10.29 4.95 1.90
C ILE A 38 9.61 5.69 3.06
N LEU A 39 9.95 5.35 4.31
CA LEU A 39 9.42 6.06 5.49
C LEU A 39 9.75 7.55 5.45
N LYS A 40 11.00 7.91 5.10
CA LYS A 40 11.38 9.32 4.94
C LYS A 40 10.58 10.02 3.86
N PHE A 41 10.31 9.34 2.74
CA PHE A 41 9.49 9.88 1.67
C PHE A 41 8.03 10.05 2.11
N ALA A 42 7.46 9.09 2.83
CA ALA A 42 6.12 9.17 3.39
C ALA A 42 5.96 10.37 4.35
N GLU A 43 6.98 10.67 5.15
CA GLU A 43 6.99 11.88 5.98
C GLU A 43 6.97 13.18 5.15
N VAL A 44 7.63 13.19 3.99
CA VAL A 44 7.51 14.30 3.03
C VAL A 44 6.09 14.38 2.46
N LEU A 45 5.46 13.25 2.13
CA LEU A 45 4.08 13.22 1.63
C LEU A 45 3.10 13.77 2.67
N LYS A 46 3.18 13.31 3.92
CA LYS A 46 2.34 13.82 5.03
C LYS A 46 2.44 15.34 5.15
N LYS A 47 3.67 15.88 5.14
CA LYS A 47 3.91 17.33 5.24
C LYS A 47 3.43 18.13 4.03
N THR A 48 3.48 17.54 2.84
CA THR A 48 3.17 18.24 1.58
C THR A 48 1.68 18.26 1.25
N PHE A 49 0.97 17.17 1.58
CA PHE A 49 -0.40 16.95 1.15
C PHE A 49 -1.43 17.03 2.28
N SER A 50 -0.99 16.95 3.55
CA SER A 50 -1.90 16.94 4.72
C SER A 50 -2.99 15.86 4.66
N ILE A 51 -2.74 14.79 3.91
CA ILE A 51 -3.58 13.60 3.82
C ILE A 51 -2.96 12.52 4.74
N PRO A 52 -3.77 11.78 5.50
CA PRO A 52 -3.29 10.64 6.28
C PRO A 52 -2.46 9.68 5.43
N VAL A 53 -1.34 9.22 5.96
CA VAL A 53 -0.51 8.21 5.30
C VAL A 53 -0.42 6.99 6.22
N GLU A 54 -0.97 5.89 5.74
CA GLU A 54 -0.95 4.59 6.39
C GLU A 54 0.17 3.72 5.79
N PHE A 55 0.75 2.86 6.62
CA PHE A 55 1.82 1.95 6.21
C PHE A 55 1.31 0.51 6.18
N TRP A 56 1.71 -0.24 5.16
CA TRP A 56 1.35 -1.64 5.01
C TRP A 56 2.59 -2.50 4.77
N ASP A 57 2.62 -3.69 5.36
CA ASP A 57 3.72 -4.63 5.15
C ASP A 57 3.57 -5.31 3.77
N GLU A 58 4.61 -5.18 2.93
CA GLU A 58 4.64 -5.74 1.57
C GLU A 58 4.95 -7.25 1.54
N SER A 59 5.22 -7.88 2.69
CA SER A 59 5.65 -9.29 2.82
C SER A 59 4.74 -10.32 2.15
N TYR A 60 3.49 -9.97 1.84
CA TYR A 60 2.52 -10.84 1.17
C TYR A 60 2.55 -10.77 -0.38
N SER A 61 3.31 -9.86 -1.00
CA SER A 61 3.05 -9.48 -2.41
C SER A 61 3.93 -10.12 -3.50
N THR A 62 4.88 -11.00 -3.18
CA THR A 62 5.98 -11.26 -4.14
C THR A 62 5.89 -12.57 -4.93
N VAL A 63 5.36 -13.65 -4.35
CA VAL A 63 5.48 -14.98 -4.99
C VAL A 63 4.55 -15.12 -6.19
N SER A 64 3.25 -14.81 -6.03
CA SER A 64 2.27 -14.94 -7.11
C SER A 64 2.46 -13.89 -8.21
N ALA A 65 2.97 -12.70 -7.88
CA ALA A 65 3.25 -11.64 -8.85
C ALA A 65 4.42 -12.00 -9.78
N GLU A 66 5.46 -12.65 -9.24
CA GLU A 66 6.63 -13.08 -10.02
C GLU A 66 6.31 -14.23 -10.97
N GLU A 67 5.47 -15.19 -10.57
CA GLU A 67 5.05 -16.31 -11.44
C GLU A 67 4.27 -15.83 -12.68
N VAL A 68 3.29 -14.95 -12.51
CA VAL A 68 2.50 -14.35 -13.61
C VAL A 68 3.40 -13.64 -14.64
N LEU A 69 4.58 -13.21 -14.22
CA LEU A 69 5.53 -12.47 -15.06
C LEU A 69 6.66 -13.29 -15.65
N LEU A 70 6.87 -14.51 -15.16
CA LEU A 70 7.72 -15.50 -15.82
C LEU A 70 7.03 -16.07 -17.07
N GLU A 71 5.70 -16.17 -17.03
CA GLU A 71 4.89 -16.60 -18.18
C GLU A 71 4.80 -15.54 -19.29
N ALA A 72 4.90 -14.26 -18.93
CA ALA A 72 4.88 -13.17 -19.89
C ALA A 72 6.29 -12.90 -20.44
N ASP A 73 6.52 -13.15 -21.73
CA ASP A 73 7.79 -12.88 -22.43
C ASP A 73 8.09 -11.37 -22.55
N LEU A 74 8.42 -10.75 -21.40
CA LEU A 74 8.62 -9.32 -21.24
C LEU A 74 10.08 -9.03 -20.86
N SER A 75 10.62 -7.95 -21.44
CA SER A 75 11.92 -7.43 -21.04
C SER A 75 11.94 -7.04 -19.56
N ARG A 76 13.12 -7.16 -18.92
CA ARG A 76 13.31 -6.87 -17.47
C ARG A 76 12.71 -5.53 -17.03
N ARG A 77 12.86 -4.48 -17.85
CA ARG A 77 12.31 -3.15 -17.55
C ARG A 77 10.78 -3.12 -17.58
N LYS A 78 10.15 -3.79 -18.54
CA LYS A 78 8.69 -3.92 -18.61
C LYS A 78 8.19 -4.76 -17.45
N ARG A 79 8.86 -5.87 -17.15
CA ARG A 79 8.56 -6.74 -16.00
C ARG A 79 8.51 -5.96 -14.70
N LYS A 80 9.55 -5.18 -14.40
CA LYS A 80 9.59 -4.34 -13.18
C LYS A 80 8.38 -3.41 -13.04
N LYS A 81 7.99 -2.73 -14.12
CA LYS A 81 6.81 -1.84 -14.09
C LYS A 81 5.51 -2.58 -13.79
N VAL A 82 5.38 -3.81 -14.28
CA VAL A 82 4.20 -4.64 -14.00
C VAL A 82 4.24 -5.14 -12.55
N ILE A 83 5.39 -5.61 -12.06
CA ILE A 83 5.58 -5.98 -10.64
C ILE A 83 5.16 -4.82 -9.74
N ASP A 84 5.72 -3.62 -9.98
CA ASP A 84 5.45 -2.44 -9.15
C ASP A 84 3.94 -2.09 -9.13
N LYS A 85 3.24 -2.24 -10.27
CA LYS A 85 1.79 -2.02 -10.34
C LYS A 85 1.00 -3.10 -9.58
N MET A 86 1.36 -4.37 -9.76
CA MET A 86 0.68 -5.49 -9.09
C MET A 86 0.88 -5.44 -7.58
N ALA A 87 2.08 -5.10 -7.12
CA ALA A 87 2.36 -4.89 -5.70
C ALA A 87 1.43 -3.83 -5.09
N ALA A 88 1.25 -2.69 -5.77
CA ALA A 88 0.33 -1.65 -5.31
C ALA A 88 -1.14 -2.13 -5.21
N VAL A 89 -1.59 -2.96 -6.16
CA VAL A 89 -2.92 -3.58 -6.12
C VAL A 89 -3.06 -4.51 -4.92
N PHE A 90 -2.12 -5.43 -4.73
CA PHE A 90 -2.16 -6.40 -3.62
C PHE A 90 -2.09 -5.73 -2.25
N ILE A 91 -1.27 -4.68 -2.11
CA ILE A 91 -1.20 -3.88 -0.88
C ILE A 91 -2.58 -3.26 -0.57
N LEU A 92 -3.23 -2.67 -1.58
CA LEU A 92 -4.55 -2.06 -1.39
C LEU A 92 -5.61 -3.12 -1.07
N GLU A 93 -5.61 -4.25 -1.77
CA GLU A 93 -6.55 -5.34 -1.52
C GLU A 93 -6.40 -5.89 -0.09
N GLY A 94 -5.17 -6.15 0.35
CA GLY A 94 -4.89 -6.63 1.71
C GLY A 94 -5.33 -5.63 2.79
N TYR A 95 -5.06 -4.34 2.59
CA TYR A 95 -5.49 -3.29 3.50
C TYR A 95 -7.02 -3.17 3.60
N LEU A 96 -7.70 -3.16 2.46
CA LEU A 96 -9.17 -3.08 2.43
C LEU A 96 -9.82 -4.31 3.07
N GLU A 97 -9.22 -5.50 2.93
CA GLU A 97 -9.70 -6.71 3.58
C GLU A 97 -9.54 -6.63 5.10
N SER A 98 -8.39 -6.19 5.62
CA SER A 98 -8.20 -5.95 7.06
C SER A 98 -9.25 -5.01 7.63
N LYS A 99 -9.52 -3.89 6.94
CA LYS A 99 -10.55 -2.93 7.34
C LYS A 99 -11.97 -3.50 7.32
N ARG A 100 -12.26 -4.46 6.44
CA ARG A 100 -13.56 -5.15 6.41
C ARG A 100 -13.72 -6.07 7.61
N SER A 101 -12.69 -6.86 7.93
CA SER A 101 -12.69 -7.77 9.08
C SER A 101 -12.87 -6.99 10.39
N GLU A 102 -12.10 -5.93 10.60
CA GLU A 102 -12.22 -5.05 11.77
C GLU A 102 -13.66 -4.51 11.98
N LYS A 103 -14.37 -4.16 10.89
CA LYS A 103 -15.76 -3.70 10.95
C LYS A 103 -16.77 -4.81 11.27
N SER A 104 -16.51 -6.06 10.88
CA SER A 104 -17.38 -7.19 11.21
C SER A 104 -17.28 -7.63 12.67
N GLU A 105 -16.09 -7.56 13.28
CA GLU A 105 -15.91 -7.84 14.71
C GLU A 105 -16.65 -6.81 15.58
N VAL A 106 -16.52 -5.52 15.28
CA VAL A 106 -17.16 -4.43 16.06
C VAL A 106 -18.69 -4.51 16.00
N ARG A 107 -19.26 -4.94 14.87
CA ARG A 107 -20.72 -5.05 14.70
C ARG A 107 -21.33 -6.25 15.42
N SER A 108 -20.54 -7.28 15.73
CA SER A 108 -20.98 -8.43 16.52
C SER A 108 -21.01 -8.16 18.03
N GLN A 109 -20.26 -7.17 18.51
CA GLN A 109 -20.23 -6.80 19.95
C GLN A 109 -21.27 -5.74 20.34
N ASN A 110 -21.96 -5.11 19.38
CA ASN A 110 -22.92 -4.02 19.63
C ASN A 110 -24.40 -4.43 19.49
N THR A 111 -24.71 -5.72 19.47
CA THR A 111 -26.08 -6.28 19.32
C THR A 111 -26.73 -6.79 20.62
N GLY A 112 -26.14 -6.50 21.78
CA GLY A 112 -26.77 -6.77 23.07
C GLY A 112 -27.07 -5.46 23.79
N GLU A 113 -28.31 -5.31 24.27
CA GLU A 113 -28.89 -4.16 24.99
C GLU A 113 -29.49 -3.06 24.12
N ASP A 114 -30.71 -3.30 23.64
CA ASP A 114 -31.79 -2.29 23.55
C ASP A 114 -33.12 -3.02 23.27
N PHE A 115 -33.70 -3.63 24.32
CA PHE A 115 -35.15 -3.92 24.46
C PHE A 115 -35.50 -4.13 25.94
#